data_AF-A0AB37M357-F1
#
_entry.id   AF-A0AB37M357-F1
#
_cell.length_a   1.000
_cell.length_b   1.000
_cell.length_c   1.000
_cell.angle_alpha   90.00
_cell.angle_beta   90.00
_cell.angle_gamma   90.00
#
_symmetry.space_group_name_H-M   'P 1'
#
loop_
_entity.id
_entity.type
_entity.pdbx_description
1 polymer ?
#
loop_
_entity_poly.entity_id
_entity_poly.type
_entity_poly.pdbx_seq_one_letter_code
_entity_poly.pdbx_strand_id
1 'polypeptide(L)'
;MEQLMSGFKLSNIVLHVDMHAANHPEIYYRVISGEAVYSESSSALRIKGDVDFLTYVNACSVCKWRQYAQIDNLKLSLTLKGSGRVVLRGVPLDSNEPKILSYHSFDFEDISELSVPVEVDKFDLVGFSIISEGASTVDVFAGSFSTCVDASAVNDVRIALCTTTFKNEKYIIPNISLVKNGIAAEGAPFADNFHMFVVDNGRSLDVDALSDDVVTVLPNPNTGGSGGFARGMMAATEHSGEFTHVIVMDDDVSIMPESLIRTFNLLSLARGKYKDAFINGAMLSLEDPIRQFEDVSHVVDTAVYARLKQDLDVSKLSDILLNERQDIEVSKAYGAWWYSCIPVEAILKNGLPVPFFIRCDDVEFGMRNNPVYMTMDGICVWHASFEGRFRASVDCYQYTRNFLAMIAMDDCAKEGWAIMRAKRNVRMNLRDYDYAAAELTLDGIDDYLKGPEYLENLDGSALMMSNGKRNEKLVPVEELGSDLLSRAGINDEVLCGKQILPDDGRRALFMKYFRTLPYDKHYAPFLLSEKPGYVVKHGSAVIEGSSMGHKTVVFLDPTRTKGAVRHLDMDRFHAIRKRERQLMARYRKEGRAVRKAWKDARPYLTSREFWTEYLGL
;
A
#
# COMPACT_ATOMS: atom_id res chain seq x y z
N MET A 1 -27.99 -12.05 36.90
CA MET A 1 -27.86 -12.38 35.48
C MET A 1 -26.38 -12.30 35.16
N GLU A 2 -25.67 -13.42 35.27
CA GLU A 2 -24.31 -13.53 34.72
C GLU A 2 -24.47 -13.45 33.19
N GLN A 3 -24.08 -12.33 32.59
CA GLN A 3 -23.86 -12.28 31.15
C GLN A 3 -22.75 -13.30 30.84
N LEU A 4 -23.07 -14.31 30.04
CA LEU A 4 -22.13 -15.32 29.59
C LEU A 4 -20.98 -14.63 28.85
N MET A 5 -19.79 -14.60 29.46
CA MET A 5 -18.56 -14.24 28.75
C MET A 5 -18.31 -15.31 27.70
N SER A 6 -18.42 -14.95 26.42
CA SER A 6 -18.09 -15.84 25.30
C SER A 6 -16.65 -15.62 24.87
N GLY A 7 -15.96 -16.70 24.48
CA GLY A 7 -14.67 -16.60 23.81
C GLY A 7 -14.85 -15.93 22.44
N PHE A 8 -14.27 -14.75 22.25
CA PHE A 8 -14.23 -14.02 20.99
C PHE A 8 -12.85 -14.20 20.34
N LYS A 9 -12.82 -14.64 19.09
CA LYS A 9 -11.57 -14.88 18.37
C LYS A 9 -10.92 -13.57 17.93
N LEU A 10 -9.61 -13.46 18.12
CA LEU A 10 -8.81 -12.31 17.69
C LEU A 10 -8.17 -12.59 16.32
N SER A 11 -7.48 -13.71 16.22
CA SER A 11 -6.79 -14.16 15.01
C SER A 11 -6.67 -15.68 14.97
N ASN A 12 -6.64 -16.24 13.76
CA ASN A 12 -6.23 -17.62 13.52
C ASN A 12 -4.70 -17.71 13.43
N ILE A 13 -4.17 -18.89 13.75
CA ILE A 13 -2.79 -19.26 13.43
C ILE A 13 -2.77 -19.81 12.00
N VAL A 14 -2.03 -19.12 11.12
CA VAL A 14 -1.87 -19.49 9.72
C VAL A 14 -0.74 -20.50 9.59
N LEU A 15 -1.08 -21.72 9.21
CA LEU A 15 -0.17 -22.86 9.14
C LEU A 15 0.38 -23.12 7.73
N HIS A 16 -0.33 -22.64 6.71
CA HIS A 16 0.04 -22.78 5.32
C HIS A 16 0.78 -21.54 4.84
N VAL A 17 1.93 -21.72 4.21
CA VAL A 17 2.73 -20.64 3.62
C VAL A 17 2.20 -20.38 2.21
N ASP A 18 1.75 -19.16 1.94
CA ASP A 18 1.23 -18.81 0.63
C ASP A 18 2.28 -18.99 -0.48
N MET A 19 1.82 -19.36 -1.67
CA MET A 19 2.68 -19.69 -2.82
C MET A 19 3.67 -18.56 -3.20
N HIS A 20 3.25 -17.30 -3.10
CA HIS A 20 4.11 -16.16 -3.40
C HIS A 20 5.23 -15.98 -2.34
N ALA A 21 5.03 -16.50 -1.13
CA ALA A 21 5.96 -16.46 -0.01
C ALA A 21 6.60 -17.84 0.29
N ALA A 22 6.52 -18.80 -0.63
CA ALA A 22 6.97 -20.19 -0.39
C ALA A 22 8.45 -20.32 0.04
N ASN A 23 9.30 -19.39 -0.38
CA ASN A 23 10.73 -19.33 0.02
C ASN A 23 10.97 -18.52 1.31
N HIS A 24 9.91 -18.01 1.92
CA HIS A 24 9.92 -17.14 3.10
C HIS A 24 8.96 -17.65 4.19
N PRO A 25 9.06 -18.93 4.62
CA PRO A 25 8.21 -19.47 5.68
C PRO A 25 8.33 -18.67 6.98
N GLU A 26 9.45 -17.98 7.23
CA GLU A 26 9.73 -17.18 8.42
C GLU A 26 8.76 -16.02 8.67
N ILE A 27 7.97 -15.64 7.66
CA ILE A 27 6.84 -14.70 7.80
C ILE A 27 5.72 -15.32 8.66
N TYR A 28 5.54 -16.65 8.57
CA TYR A 28 4.51 -17.45 9.22
C TYR A 28 5.05 -18.23 10.42
N TYR A 29 6.17 -18.94 10.27
CA TYR A 29 6.83 -19.69 11.33
C TYR A 29 8.33 -19.89 11.02
N ARG A 30 9.17 -19.99 12.06
CA ARG A 30 10.62 -20.23 11.93
C ARG A 30 10.97 -21.62 12.43
N VAL A 31 11.60 -22.43 11.58
CA VAL A 31 12.15 -23.72 11.99
C VAL A 31 13.50 -23.46 12.68
N ILE A 32 13.53 -23.56 14.00
CA ILE A 32 14.76 -23.38 14.80
C ILE A 32 15.63 -24.64 14.73
N SER A 33 15.00 -25.81 14.78
CA SER A 33 15.64 -27.10 14.54
C SER A 33 14.66 -28.11 13.97
N GLY A 34 15.16 -29.05 13.16
CA GLY A 34 14.34 -30.09 12.54
C GLY A 34 13.62 -29.62 11.27
N GLU A 35 12.32 -29.89 11.16
CA GLU A 35 11.51 -29.62 9.97
C GLU A 35 10.04 -29.32 10.30
N ALA A 36 9.38 -28.57 9.41
CA ALA A 36 7.95 -28.30 9.42
C ALA A 36 7.40 -28.46 8.00
N VAL A 37 6.40 -29.32 7.81
CA VAL A 37 5.84 -29.64 6.48
C VAL A 37 4.33 -29.62 6.54
N TYR A 38 3.70 -28.73 5.76
CA TYR A 38 2.25 -28.69 5.63
C TYR A 38 1.77 -29.78 4.66
N SER A 39 0.74 -30.52 5.04
CA SER A 39 0.10 -31.53 4.20
C SER A 39 -1.34 -31.15 3.89
N GLU A 40 -1.62 -30.92 2.61
CA GLU A 40 -2.98 -30.65 2.11
C GLU A 40 -3.94 -31.79 2.46
N SER A 41 -3.49 -33.05 2.35
CA SER A 41 -4.34 -34.22 2.57
C SER A 41 -4.83 -34.39 4.01
N SER A 42 -4.03 -33.95 4.99
CA SER A 42 -4.40 -33.98 6.40
C SER A 42 -4.80 -32.62 6.95
N SER A 43 -4.72 -31.56 6.13
CA SER A 43 -4.91 -30.16 6.51
C SER A 43 -4.18 -29.81 7.81
N ALA A 44 -2.90 -30.20 7.89
CA ALA A 44 -2.11 -30.07 9.10
C ALA A 44 -0.65 -29.75 8.81
N LEU A 45 -0.04 -28.94 9.69
CA LEU A 45 1.40 -28.69 9.71
C LEU A 45 2.07 -29.73 10.62
N ARG A 46 2.84 -30.64 10.02
CA ARG A 46 3.63 -31.62 10.74
C ARG A 46 4.94 -31.01 11.18
N ILE A 47 5.21 -31.04 12.48
CA ILE A 47 6.40 -30.48 13.12
C ILE A 47 7.24 -31.62 13.71
N LYS A 48 8.54 -31.56 13.46
CA LYS A 48 9.56 -32.37 14.11
C LYS A 48 10.74 -31.49 14.45
N GLY A 49 11.01 -31.27 15.73
CA GLY A 49 12.02 -30.36 16.24
C GLY A 49 11.38 -29.17 16.96
N ASP A 50 11.92 -27.97 16.74
CA ASP A 50 11.49 -26.71 17.38
C ASP A 50 11.09 -25.70 16.31
N VAL A 51 9.82 -25.27 16.35
CA VAL A 51 9.23 -24.34 15.40
C VAL A 51 8.60 -23.18 16.15
N ASP A 52 9.03 -21.97 15.82
CA ASP A 52 8.62 -20.72 16.46
C ASP A 52 7.59 -19.96 15.63
N PHE A 53 6.48 -19.58 16.27
CA PHE A 53 5.36 -18.82 15.69
C PHE A 53 5.34 -17.36 16.18
N LEU A 54 6.38 -16.88 16.86
CA LEU A 54 6.57 -15.45 17.15
C LEU A 54 7.02 -14.69 15.87
N THR A 55 6.13 -14.64 14.88
CA THR A 55 6.36 -14.11 13.53
C THR A 55 5.35 -13.02 13.18
N TYR A 56 5.55 -12.34 12.06
CA TYR A 56 4.68 -11.25 11.62
C TYR A 56 3.21 -11.69 11.45
N VAL A 57 2.98 -12.87 10.88
CA VAL A 57 1.61 -13.37 10.71
C VAL A 57 1.07 -13.97 12.00
N ASN A 58 1.84 -14.77 12.74
CA ASN A 58 1.28 -15.60 13.82
C ASN A 58 1.45 -15.06 15.24
N ALA A 59 2.23 -14.00 15.45
CA ALA A 59 2.27 -13.33 16.75
C ALA A 59 0.96 -12.57 17.02
N CYS A 60 0.60 -12.44 18.29
CA CYS A 60 -0.49 -11.61 18.76
C CYS A 60 0.04 -10.22 19.14
N SER A 61 -0.48 -9.19 18.48
CA SER A 61 -0.19 -7.76 18.75
C SER A 61 -0.86 -7.25 20.01
N VAL A 62 -0.39 -7.73 21.17
CA VAL A 62 -0.96 -7.43 22.49
C VAL A 62 -1.04 -5.93 22.75
N CYS A 63 -0.02 -5.15 22.40
CA CYS A 63 -0.05 -3.69 22.57
C CYS A 63 -1.20 -3.04 21.80
N LYS A 64 -1.51 -3.49 20.59
CA LYS A 64 -2.59 -2.96 19.75
C LYS A 64 -3.97 -3.40 20.23
N TRP A 65 -4.14 -4.67 20.61
CA TRP A 65 -5.40 -5.12 21.21
C TRP A 65 -5.72 -4.37 22.51
N ARG A 66 -4.70 -4.06 23.32
CA ARG A 66 -4.85 -3.18 24.48
C ARG A 66 -5.18 -1.74 24.08
N GLN A 67 -4.45 -1.17 23.12
CA GLN A 67 -4.64 0.22 22.67
C GLN A 67 -6.03 0.44 22.07
N TYR A 68 -6.46 -0.44 21.16
CA TYR A 68 -7.64 -0.25 20.33
C TYR A 68 -8.91 -0.84 20.95
N ALA A 69 -8.79 -1.96 21.68
CA ALA A 69 -9.92 -2.74 22.17
C ALA A 69 -9.95 -2.93 23.70
N GLN A 70 -8.96 -2.42 24.43
CA GLN A 70 -8.84 -2.54 25.90
C GLN A 70 -8.85 -4.00 26.39
N ILE A 71 -8.27 -4.91 25.61
CA ILE A 71 -8.20 -6.33 25.96
C ILE A 71 -7.15 -6.58 27.04
N ASP A 72 -7.56 -7.18 28.16
CA ASP A 72 -6.74 -7.48 29.35
C ASP A 72 -6.61 -8.99 29.62
N ASN A 73 -7.22 -9.82 28.78
CA ASN A 73 -7.18 -11.27 28.90
C ASN A 73 -7.06 -11.92 27.52
N LEU A 74 -6.20 -12.93 27.43
CA LEU A 74 -5.86 -13.60 26.18
C LEU A 74 -5.68 -15.10 26.40
N LYS A 75 -6.06 -15.88 25.42
CA LYS A 75 -6.01 -17.34 25.43
C LYS A 75 -5.52 -17.85 24.07
N LEU A 76 -4.52 -18.72 24.09
CA LEU A 76 -4.07 -19.48 22.93
C LEU A 76 -4.75 -20.85 22.95
N SER A 77 -5.46 -21.20 21.89
CA SER A 77 -5.99 -22.55 21.66
C SER A 77 -5.30 -23.17 20.45
N LEU A 78 -4.88 -24.43 20.57
CA LEU A 78 -4.24 -25.20 19.51
C LEU A 78 -4.88 -26.58 19.41
N THR A 79 -5.22 -27.00 18.19
CA THR A 79 -5.70 -28.35 17.90
C THR A 79 -4.53 -29.19 17.41
N LEU A 80 -4.11 -30.16 18.23
CA LEU A 80 -2.85 -30.88 18.10
C LEU A 80 -3.07 -32.40 18.14
N LYS A 81 -2.16 -33.14 17.51
CA LYS A 81 -1.97 -34.59 17.71
C LYS A 81 -0.48 -34.90 17.83
N GLY A 82 -0.13 -35.86 18.68
CA GLY A 82 1.25 -36.24 18.96
C GLY A 82 1.72 -35.77 20.33
N SER A 83 3.03 -35.83 20.56
CA SER A 83 3.66 -35.57 21.85
C SER A 83 4.68 -34.45 21.74
N GLY A 84 4.64 -33.52 22.68
CA GLY A 84 5.47 -32.32 22.61
C GLY A 84 5.23 -31.35 23.76
N ARG A 85 5.75 -30.14 23.58
CA ARG A 85 5.45 -29.01 24.46
C ARG A 85 5.23 -27.74 23.67
N VAL A 86 4.34 -26.90 24.17
CA VAL A 86 4.17 -25.51 23.74
C VAL A 86 4.92 -24.60 24.69
N VAL A 87 5.75 -23.71 24.14
CA VAL A 87 6.50 -22.69 24.88
C VAL A 87 5.91 -21.34 24.56
N LEU A 88 5.22 -20.70 25.51
CA LEU A 88 4.73 -19.34 25.33
C LEU A 88 5.86 -18.34 25.48
N ARG A 89 5.92 -17.35 24.58
CA ARG A 89 6.96 -16.30 24.56
C ARG A 89 6.31 -14.93 24.44
N GLY A 90 6.78 -13.95 25.21
CA GLY A 90 6.33 -12.57 25.13
C GLY A 90 7.51 -11.62 24.96
N VAL A 91 7.33 -10.56 24.17
CA VAL A 91 8.31 -9.46 24.07
C VAL A 91 7.89 -8.31 24.97
N PRO A 92 8.65 -7.99 26.03
CA PRO A 92 8.27 -6.94 26.99
C PRO A 92 8.21 -5.54 26.36
N LEU A 93 7.40 -4.64 26.94
CA LEU A 93 7.27 -3.24 26.50
C LEU A 93 8.60 -2.46 26.46
N ASP A 94 9.53 -2.81 27.34
CA ASP A 94 10.80 -2.12 27.56
C ASP A 94 12.01 -2.88 26.97
N SER A 95 11.77 -3.93 26.18
CA SER A 95 12.83 -4.80 25.65
C SER A 95 12.52 -5.26 24.22
N ASN A 96 13.56 -5.60 23.46
CA ASN A 96 13.41 -6.25 22.15
C ASN A 96 13.62 -7.77 22.23
N GLU A 97 13.97 -8.29 23.40
CA GLU A 97 14.31 -9.69 23.59
C GLU A 97 13.08 -10.48 24.07
N PRO A 98 12.70 -11.57 23.37
CA PRO A 98 11.65 -12.47 23.84
C PRO A 98 11.98 -13.11 25.18
N LYS A 99 10.99 -13.18 26.07
CA LYS A 99 11.05 -13.93 27.33
C LYS A 99 10.08 -15.10 27.28
N ILE A 100 10.48 -16.22 27.87
CA ILE A 100 9.60 -17.37 28.04
C ILE A 100 8.62 -17.07 29.17
N LEU A 101 7.33 -17.25 28.90
CA LEU A 101 6.24 -17.01 29.84
C LEU A 101 5.88 -18.30 30.58
N SER A 102 5.74 -19.41 29.85
CA SER A 102 5.36 -20.70 30.42
C SER A 102 5.63 -21.87 29.46
N TYR A 103 5.58 -23.09 30.00
CA TYR A 103 5.75 -24.35 29.28
C TYR A 103 4.51 -25.23 29.50
N HIS A 104 4.00 -25.84 28.43
CA HIS A 104 2.81 -26.70 28.46
C HIS A 104 3.08 -27.99 27.69
N SER A 105 3.37 -29.07 28.39
CA SER A 105 3.55 -30.39 27.78
C SER A 105 2.20 -31.03 27.44
N PHE A 106 2.17 -31.80 26.36
CA PHE A 106 0.99 -32.56 25.93
C PHE A 106 1.42 -33.89 25.31
N ASP A 107 0.53 -34.87 25.40
CA ASP A 107 0.67 -36.16 24.74
C ASP A 107 -0.73 -36.62 24.31
N PHE A 108 -1.03 -36.48 23.03
CA PHE A 108 -2.37 -36.70 22.47
C PHE A 108 -2.32 -37.76 21.37
N GLU A 109 -2.89 -38.93 21.65
CA GLU A 109 -3.04 -40.01 20.66
C GLU A 109 -4.04 -39.63 19.55
N ASP A 110 -5.08 -38.89 19.91
CA ASP A 110 -6.13 -38.37 19.04
C ASP A 110 -6.08 -36.85 18.92
N ILE A 111 -6.72 -36.30 17.89
CA ILE A 111 -6.81 -34.85 17.67
C ILE A 111 -7.51 -34.21 18.86
N SER A 112 -6.78 -33.36 19.60
CA SER A 112 -7.22 -32.78 20.86
C SER A 112 -6.89 -31.29 20.94
N GLU A 113 -7.67 -30.53 21.72
CA GLU A 113 -7.39 -29.12 21.98
C GLU A 113 -6.47 -28.95 23.20
N LEU A 114 -5.37 -28.23 23.03
CA LEU A 114 -4.59 -27.64 24.11
C LEU A 114 -4.96 -26.17 24.22
N SER A 115 -5.22 -25.71 25.45
CA SER A 115 -5.59 -24.33 25.66
C SER A 115 -4.88 -23.69 26.85
N VAL A 116 -4.34 -22.49 26.61
CA VAL A 116 -3.37 -21.86 27.50
C VAL A 116 -3.71 -20.37 27.70
N PRO A 117 -3.84 -19.90 28.96
CA PRO A 117 -3.99 -18.48 29.25
C PRO A 117 -2.68 -17.72 29.01
N VAL A 118 -2.78 -16.47 28.57
CA VAL A 118 -1.65 -15.62 28.18
C VAL A 118 -1.66 -14.31 28.99
N GLU A 119 -0.52 -13.96 29.59
CA GLU A 119 -0.35 -12.67 30.29
C GLU A 119 -0.17 -11.53 29.25
N VAL A 120 -0.93 -10.44 29.39
CA VAL A 120 -0.97 -9.34 28.40
C VAL A 120 -0.41 -8.01 28.90
N ASP A 121 -0.36 -7.77 30.21
CA ASP A 121 -0.17 -6.42 30.76
C ASP A 121 1.20 -5.77 30.45
N LYS A 122 2.23 -6.60 30.22
CA LYS A 122 3.63 -6.15 30.15
C LYS A 122 4.31 -6.43 28.82
N PHE A 123 3.55 -6.85 27.80
CA PHE A 123 4.10 -7.32 26.54
C PHE A 123 3.55 -6.53 25.35
N ASP A 124 4.39 -6.29 24.35
CA ASP A 124 3.97 -5.77 23.04
C ASP A 124 3.43 -6.88 22.16
N LEU A 125 4.18 -7.98 22.10
CA LEU A 125 3.89 -9.15 21.27
C LEU A 125 3.90 -10.39 22.13
N VAL A 126 2.99 -11.32 21.82
CA VAL A 126 3.06 -12.69 22.34
C VAL A 126 2.99 -13.68 21.18
N GLY A 127 3.83 -14.70 21.24
CA GLY A 127 3.83 -15.82 20.33
C GLY A 127 4.10 -17.11 21.10
N PHE A 128 4.37 -18.18 20.37
CA PHE A 128 4.65 -19.48 20.96
C PHE A 128 5.59 -20.29 20.07
N SER A 129 6.22 -21.29 20.63
CA SER A 129 6.96 -22.31 19.87
C SER A 129 6.40 -23.69 20.19
N ILE A 130 6.41 -24.59 19.22
CA ILE A 130 6.06 -26.00 19.39
C ILE A 130 7.34 -26.81 19.30
N ILE A 131 7.62 -27.61 20.33
CA ILE A 131 8.78 -28.48 20.40
C ILE A 131 8.31 -29.93 20.50
N SER A 132 8.60 -30.76 19.50
CA SER A 132 8.36 -32.21 19.58
C SER A 132 9.43 -32.87 20.45
N GLU A 133 9.06 -33.86 21.27
CA GLU A 133 10.00 -34.53 22.17
C GLU A 133 10.61 -35.81 21.56
N GLY A 134 11.93 -35.94 21.63
CA GLY A 134 12.63 -37.14 21.15
C GLY A 134 12.45 -37.39 19.65
N ALA A 135 11.95 -38.57 19.28
CA ALA A 135 11.68 -38.96 17.90
C ALA A 135 10.22 -38.76 17.47
N SER A 136 9.39 -38.15 18.31
CA SER A 136 7.98 -37.90 18.02
C SER A 136 7.79 -36.77 17.00
N THR A 137 6.57 -36.67 16.49
CA THR A 137 6.10 -35.57 15.63
C THR A 137 4.84 -34.97 16.23
N VAL A 138 4.61 -33.69 15.98
CA VAL A 138 3.37 -32.99 16.36
C VAL A 138 2.68 -32.54 15.08
N ASP A 139 1.43 -32.94 14.89
CA ASP A 139 0.58 -32.42 13.83
C ASP A 139 -0.30 -31.30 14.38
N VAL A 140 -0.20 -30.10 13.79
CA VAL A 140 -1.00 -28.92 14.13
C VAL A 140 -2.10 -28.76 13.08
N PHE A 141 -3.36 -28.82 13.51
CA PHE A 141 -4.52 -28.73 12.61
C PHE A 141 -5.14 -27.33 12.58
N ALA A 142 -5.14 -26.66 13.73
CA ALA A 142 -5.69 -25.32 13.86
C ALA A 142 -5.07 -24.63 15.08
N GLY A 143 -5.15 -23.31 15.09
CA GLY A 143 -4.82 -22.51 16.26
C GLY A 143 -5.51 -21.15 16.21
N SER A 144 -5.72 -20.55 17.38
CA SER A 144 -6.20 -19.17 17.46
C SER A 144 -5.81 -18.48 18.76
N PHE A 145 -5.71 -17.15 18.68
CA PHE A 145 -5.77 -16.29 19.85
C PHE A 145 -7.20 -15.81 20.07
N SER A 146 -7.66 -15.83 21.32
CA SER A 146 -9.02 -15.42 21.70
C SER A 146 -9.03 -14.67 23.03
N THR A 147 -10.10 -13.91 23.27
CA THR A 147 -10.33 -13.16 24.50
C THR A 147 -11.74 -13.45 25.02
N CYS A 148 -11.97 -13.26 26.32
CA CYS A 148 -13.28 -13.32 26.93
C CYS A 148 -13.82 -11.90 27.10
N VAL A 149 -14.94 -11.61 26.44
CA VAL A 149 -15.62 -10.31 26.53
C VAL A 149 -17.12 -10.49 26.73
N ASP A 150 -17.76 -9.48 27.29
CA ASP A 150 -19.22 -9.42 27.34
C ASP A 150 -19.79 -9.26 25.93
N ALA A 151 -20.83 -10.01 25.59
CA ALA A 151 -21.49 -9.93 24.28
C ALA A 151 -22.00 -8.51 23.96
N SER A 152 -22.43 -7.73 24.96
CA SER A 152 -22.86 -6.33 24.81
C SER A 152 -21.71 -5.37 24.47
N ALA A 153 -20.47 -5.81 24.66
CA ALA A 153 -19.29 -5.06 24.28
C ALA A 153 -18.87 -5.35 22.83
N VAL A 154 -19.41 -6.38 22.17
CA VAL A 154 -19.10 -6.65 20.77
C VAL A 154 -19.88 -5.67 19.88
N ASN A 155 -19.17 -4.93 19.04
CA ASN A 155 -19.79 -4.02 18.08
C ASN A 155 -20.44 -4.82 16.94
N ASP A 156 -21.58 -4.34 16.47
CA ASP A 156 -22.19 -4.83 15.25
C ASP A 156 -21.36 -4.36 14.04
N VAL A 157 -20.75 -5.29 13.33
CA VAL A 157 -19.86 -5.02 12.20
C VAL A 157 -20.35 -5.79 10.99
N ARG A 158 -20.59 -5.06 9.90
CA ARG A 158 -20.87 -5.56 8.55
C ARG A 158 -19.92 -4.90 7.55
N ILE A 159 -19.20 -5.70 6.77
CA ILE A 159 -18.11 -5.25 5.89
C ILE A 159 -18.48 -5.48 4.42
N ALA A 160 -18.37 -4.43 3.62
CA ALA A 160 -18.35 -4.53 2.17
C ALA A 160 -16.89 -4.44 1.66
N LEU A 161 -16.39 -5.46 0.96
CA LEU A 161 -15.13 -5.39 0.24
C LEU A 161 -15.37 -4.86 -1.18
N CYS A 162 -14.82 -3.70 -1.52
CA CYS A 162 -14.92 -3.08 -2.83
C CYS A 162 -13.59 -3.15 -3.56
N THR A 163 -13.52 -3.98 -4.60
CA THR A 163 -12.34 -4.12 -5.46
C THR A 163 -12.64 -3.60 -6.86
N THR A 164 -11.75 -2.74 -7.38
CA THR A 164 -11.87 -2.21 -8.74
C THR A 164 -10.95 -2.96 -9.69
N THR A 165 -11.45 -3.39 -10.85
CA THR A 165 -10.64 -4.06 -11.87
C THR A 165 -10.81 -3.47 -13.27
N PHE A 166 -9.75 -3.54 -14.08
CA PHE A 166 -9.78 -3.18 -15.50
C PHE A 166 -8.97 -4.19 -16.31
N LYS A 167 -9.64 -5.18 -16.92
CA LYS A 167 -9.02 -6.22 -17.77
C LYS A 167 -7.84 -6.93 -17.11
N ASN A 168 -8.03 -7.33 -15.86
CA ASN A 168 -7.02 -7.99 -15.03
C ASN A 168 -7.51 -9.32 -14.46
N GLU A 169 -8.20 -10.10 -15.30
CA GLU A 169 -8.88 -11.37 -14.96
C GLU A 169 -7.94 -12.36 -14.26
N LYS A 170 -6.64 -12.31 -14.60
CA LYS A 170 -5.60 -13.16 -14.01
C LYS A 170 -5.39 -12.96 -12.50
N TYR A 171 -5.76 -11.81 -11.96
CA TYR A 171 -5.70 -11.54 -10.51
C TYR A 171 -7.09 -11.57 -9.87
N ILE A 172 -8.07 -10.89 -10.47
CA ILE A 172 -9.38 -10.72 -9.84
C ILE A 172 -10.15 -12.05 -9.68
N ILE A 173 -10.09 -12.96 -10.66
CA ILE A 173 -10.81 -14.25 -10.58
C ILE A 173 -10.25 -15.15 -9.47
N PRO A 174 -8.91 -15.36 -9.38
CA PRO A 174 -8.33 -16.04 -8.22
C PRO A 174 -8.64 -15.35 -6.89
N ASN A 175 -8.61 -14.02 -6.84
CA ASN A 175 -8.90 -13.26 -5.63
C ASN A 175 -10.36 -13.44 -5.16
N ILE A 176 -11.33 -13.43 -6.06
CA ILE A 176 -12.73 -13.76 -5.76
C ILE A 176 -12.82 -15.15 -5.12
N SER A 177 -12.17 -16.15 -5.73
CA SER A 177 -12.19 -17.53 -5.24
C SER A 177 -11.53 -17.65 -3.86
N LEU A 178 -10.40 -16.97 -3.68
CA LEU A 178 -9.64 -16.96 -2.42
C LEU A 178 -10.43 -16.33 -1.28
N VAL A 179 -11.07 -15.18 -1.53
CA VAL A 179 -11.94 -14.52 -0.56
C VAL A 179 -13.09 -15.45 -0.21
N LYS A 180 -13.88 -15.93 -1.18
CA LYS A 180 -15.03 -16.81 -0.93
C LYS A 180 -14.67 -18.03 -0.10
N ASN A 181 -13.57 -18.71 -0.44
CA ASN A 181 -13.11 -19.87 0.31
C ASN A 181 -12.68 -19.51 1.74
N GLY A 182 -11.99 -18.37 1.92
CA GLY A 182 -11.59 -17.89 3.24
C GLY A 182 -12.77 -17.50 4.13
N ILE A 183 -13.76 -16.79 3.58
CA ILE A 183 -14.99 -16.44 4.29
C ILE A 183 -15.76 -17.71 4.70
N ALA A 184 -15.92 -18.66 3.78
CA ALA A 184 -16.62 -19.91 4.04
C ALA A 184 -15.90 -20.79 5.08
N ALA A 185 -14.56 -20.80 5.06
CA ALA A 185 -13.75 -21.53 6.04
C ALA A 185 -13.83 -20.94 7.46
N GLU A 186 -13.97 -19.62 7.58
CA GLU A 186 -14.13 -18.93 8.86
C GLU A 186 -15.54 -19.12 9.45
N GLY A 187 -16.58 -18.99 8.64
CA GLY A 187 -17.98 -19.14 9.06
C GLY A 187 -18.53 -17.94 9.84
N ALA A 188 -19.64 -18.16 10.56
CA ALA A 188 -20.33 -17.12 11.32
C ALA A 188 -19.53 -16.69 12.58
N PRO A 189 -19.59 -15.40 12.99
CA PRO A 189 -20.45 -14.35 12.43
C PRO A 189 -19.85 -13.63 11.22
N PHE A 190 -18.58 -13.86 10.86
CA PHE A 190 -17.95 -13.09 9.78
C PHE A 190 -18.60 -13.34 8.42
N ALA A 191 -18.88 -14.60 8.07
CA ALA A 191 -19.51 -14.98 6.81
C ALA A 191 -20.91 -14.37 6.61
N ASP A 192 -21.66 -14.18 7.70
CA ASP A 192 -23.01 -13.60 7.65
C ASP A 192 -22.99 -12.07 7.51
N ASN A 193 -21.83 -11.44 7.74
CA ASN A 193 -21.67 -9.99 7.83
C ASN A 193 -20.64 -9.47 6.83
N PHE A 194 -20.42 -10.18 5.73
CA PHE A 194 -19.46 -9.84 4.70
C PHE A 194 -20.09 -9.92 3.31
N HIS A 195 -19.79 -8.94 2.46
CA HIS A 195 -20.11 -8.98 1.02
C HIS A 195 -18.97 -8.40 0.20
N MET A 196 -18.79 -8.88 -1.03
CA MET A 196 -17.76 -8.36 -1.95
C MET A 196 -18.41 -7.75 -3.19
N PHE A 197 -18.09 -6.49 -3.48
CA PHE A 197 -18.39 -5.81 -4.74
C PHE A 197 -17.15 -5.79 -5.63
N VAL A 198 -17.26 -6.39 -6.82
CA VAL A 198 -16.21 -6.35 -7.86
C VAL A 198 -16.63 -5.34 -8.92
N VAL A 199 -16.01 -4.17 -8.93
CA VAL A 199 -16.30 -3.10 -9.88
C VAL A 199 -15.47 -3.30 -11.14
N ASP A 200 -16.12 -3.74 -12.21
CA ASP A 200 -15.48 -4.03 -13.48
C ASP A 200 -15.52 -2.81 -14.43
N ASN A 201 -14.47 -1.98 -14.35
CA ASN A 201 -14.26 -0.84 -15.24
C ASN A 201 -13.95 -1.27 -16.69
N GLY A 202 -13.61 -2.55 -16.91
CA GLY A 202 -13.30 -3.12 -18.22
C GLY A 202 -14.53 -3.64 -18.96
N ARG A 203 -15.61 -3.96 -18.22
CA ARG A 203 -16.80 -4.68 -18.69
C ARG A 203 -16.42 -5.97 -19.42
N SER A 204 -15.44 -6.68 -18.87
CA SER A 204 -14.86 -7.90 -19.42
C SER A 204 -15.16 -9.15 -18.59
N LEU A 205 -15.67 -8.99 -17.36
CA LEU A 205 -16.08 -10.10 -16.50
C LEU A 205 -17.45 -10.64 -16.89
N ASP A 206 -17.63 -11.95 -16.72
CA ASP A 206 -18.92 -12.63 -16.81
C ASP A 206 -19.69 -12.41 -15.49
N VAL A 207 -20.64 -11.48 -15.51
CA VAL A 207 -21.39 -11.04 -14.33
C VAL A 207 -22.20 -12.19 -13.73
N ASP A 208 -22.90 -12.97 -14.56
CA ASP A 208 -23.80 -14.03 -14.12
C ASP A 208 -23.03 -15.22 -13.55
N ALA A 209 -21.84 -15.52 -14.10
CA ALA A 209 -21.01 -16.63 -13.63
C ALA A 209 -20.26 -16.32 -12.32
N LEU A 210 -19.94 -15.05 -12.07
CA LEU A 210 -19.11 -14.64 -10.93
C LEU A 210 -19.90 -14.09 -9.75
N SER A 211 -21.14 -13.62 -9.98
CA SER A 211 -21.99 -13.09 -8.91
C SER A 211 -22.79 -14.18 -8.21
N ASP A 212 -22.91 -14.07 -6.88
CA ASP A 212 -23.73 -14.91 -6.01
C ASP A 212 -24.08 -14.17 -4.71
N ASP A 213 -24.45 -14.91 -3.66
CA ASP A 213 -24.83 -14.35 -2.37
C ASP A 213 -23.67 -13.67 -1.61
N VAL A 214 -22.41 -13.96 -1.98
CA VAL A 214 -21.20 -13.39 -1.33
C VAL A 214 -20.56 -12.31 -2.20
N VAL A 215 -20.74 -12.40 -3.52
CA VAL A 215 -20.05 -11.54 -4.49
C VAL A 215 -21.04 -10.92 -5.47
N THR A 216 -20.92 -9.63 -5.75
CA THR A 216 -21.64 -8.96 -6.83
C THR A 216 -20.66 -8.28 -7.77
N VAL A 217 -20.70 -8.65 -9.05
CA VAL A 217 -19.95 -7.95 -10.09
C VAL A 217 -20.76 -6.77 -10.62
N LEU A 218 -20.15 -5.59 -10.63
CA LEU A 218 -20.74 -4.33 -11.06
C LEU A 218 -20.06 -3.82 -12.33
N PRO A 219 -20.68 -3.97 -13.51
CA PRO A 219 -20.16 -3.37 -14.74
C PRO A 219 -20.10 -1.84 -14.62
N ASN A 220 -18.95 -1.24 -14.88
CA ASN A 220 -18.71 0.18 -14.71
C ASN A 220 -18.00 0.77 -15.95
N PRO A 221 -18.25 2.03 -16.36
CA PRO A 221 -17.38 2.69 -17.34
C PRO A 221 -15.94 2.80 -16.84
N ASN A 222 -14.98 2.97 -17.75
CA ASN A 222 -13.59 3.18 -17.37
C ASN A 222 -13.37 4.61 -16.85
N THR A 223 -13.58 4.78 -15.55
CA THR A 223 -13.40 6.03 -14.82
C THR A 223 -12.17 6.02 -13.91
N GLY A 224 -11.24 5.10 -14.17
CA GLY A 224 -10.02 4.95 -13.39
C GLY A 224 -10.28 4.44 -11.96
N GLY A 225 -9.26 4.55 -11.10
CA GLY A 225 -9.30 4.02 -9.73
C GLY A 225 -10.39 4.69 -8.90
N SER A 226 -10.41 6.02 -8.89
CA SER A 226 -11.33 6.79 -8.05
C SER A 226 -12.80 6.51 -8.39
N GLY A 227 -13.13 6.37 -9.67
CA GLY A 227 -14.51 6.06 -10.07
C GLY A 227 -14.91 4.60 -9.82
N GLY A 228 -13.95 3.68 -9.87
CA GLY A 228 -14.21 2.30 -9.46
C GLY A 228 -14.48 2.21 -7.95
N PHE A 229 -13.64 2.82 -7.13
CA PHE A 229 -13.84 2.87 -5.68
C PHE A 229 -15.11 3.65 -5.29
N ALA A 230 -15.39 4.78 -5.96
CA ALA A 230 -16.65 5.51 -5.77
C ALA A 230 -17.87 4.63 -6.08
N ARG A 231 -17.84 3.86 -7.17
CA ARG A 231 -18.93 2.93 -7.50
C ARG A 231 -19.11 1.84 -6.44
N GLY A 232 -18.01 1.28 -5.94
CA GLY A 232 -18.05 0.31 -4.85
C GLY A 232 -18.66 0.90 -3.57
N MET A 233 -18.19 2.09 -3.15
CA MET A 233 -18.73 2.81 -2.00
C MET A 233 -20.21 3.18 -2.20
N MET A 234 -20.63 3.54 -3.42
CA MET A 234 -22.03 3.81 -3.73
C MET A 234 -22.89 2.56 -3.54
N ALA A 235 -22.45 1.41 -4.04
CA ALA A 235 -23.17 0.14 -3.87
C ALA A 235 -23.27 -0.24 -2.38
N ALA A 236 -22.18 -0.13 -1.62
CA ALA A 236 -22.16 -0.43 -0.19
C ALA A 236 -22.97 0.57 0.67
N THR A 237 -23.37 1.71 0.11
CA THR A 237 -24.17 2.73 0.81
C THR A 237 -25.52 2.98 0.14
N GLU A 238 -25.95 2.08 -0.75
CA GLU A 238 -27.22 2.19 -1.46
C GLU A 238 -28.40 1.98 -0.50
N HIS A 239 -28.33 0.97 0.37
CA HIS A 239 -29.30 0.75 1.43
C HIS A 239 -28.73 1.16 2.79
N SER A 240 -29.41 2.09 3.45
CA SER A 240 -28.99 2.59 4.75
C SER A 240 -28.94 1.48 5.80
N GLY A 241 -27.80 1.37 6.49
CA GLY A 241 -27.60 0.40 7.58
C GLY A 241 -27.16 -1.00 7.12
N GLU A 242 -27.08 -1.27 5.82
CA GLU A 242 -26.67 -2.57 5.28
C GLU A 242 -25.22 -2.89 5.66
N PHE A 243 -24.30 -1.95 5.46
CA PHE A 243 -22.90 -2.08 5.86
C PHE A 243 -22.50 -1.02 6.88
N THR A 244 -21.55 -1.38 7.73
CA THR A 244 -20.93 -0.47 8.71
C THR A 244 -19.59 0.06 8.24
N HIS A 245 -18.87 -0.74 7.43
CA HIS A 245 -17.53 -0.45 6.94
C HIS A 245 -17.38 -0.91 5.49
N VAL A 246 -16.52 -0.21 4.75
CA VAL A 246 -16.13 -0.55 3.38
C VAL A 246 -14.62 -0.73 3.34
N ILE A 247 -14.15 -1.90 2.91
CA ILE A 247 -12.74 -2.11 2.57
C ILE A 247 -12.56 -1.79 1.09
N VAL A 248 -11.70 -0.84 0.76
CA VAL A 248 -11.20 -0.64 -0.61
C VAL A 248 -9.87 -1.36 -0.79
N MET A 249 -9.73 -2.06 -1.91
CA MET A 249 -8.57 -2.90 -2.21
C MET A 249 -8.32 -2.97 -3.72
N ASP A 250 -7.05 -2.96 -4.11
CA ASP A 250 -6.62 -3.12 -5.51
C ASP A 250 -6.88 -4.55 -6.04
N ASP A 251 -6.89 -4.72 -7.36
CA ASP A 251 -7.10 -6.03 -7.97
C ASP A 251 -5.80 -6.85 -8.13
N ASP A 252 -4.63 -6.22 -8.23
CA ASP A 252 -3.32 -6.85 -8.46
C ASP A 252 -2.54 -7.17 -7.17
N VAL A 253 -3.28 -7.49 -6.10
CA VAL A 253 -2.73 -7.96 -4.82
C VAL A 253 -2.87 -9.47 -4.66
N SER A 254 -1.97 -10.06 -3.87
CA SER A 254 -2.22 -11.34 -3.21
C SER A 254 -2.82 -11.06 -1.83
N ILE A 255 -4.05 -11.53 -1.63
CA ILE A 255 -4.84 -11.32 -0.41
C ILE A 255 -4.51 -12.44 0.57
N MET A 256 -4.36 -12.10 1.85
CA MET A 256 -4.44 -13.08 2.93
C MET A 256 -5.84 -12.99 3.55
N PRO A 257 -6.72 -14.00 3.43
CA PRO A 257 -8.07 -13.94 4.00
C PRO A 257 -8.09 -13.64 5.49
N GLU A 258 -7.08 -14.10 6.22
CA GLU A 258 -6.87 -13.79 7.64
C GLU A 258 -6.74 -12.28 7.91
N SER A 259 -6.24 -11.47 6.97
CA SER A 259 -6.26 -10.00 7.09
C SER A 259 -7.68 -9.44 7.18
N LEU A 260 -8.63 -10.00 6.42
CA LEU A 260 -10.04 -9.59 6.45
C LEU A 260 -10.70 -10.02 7.77
N ILE A 261 -10.41 -11.24 8.23
CA ILE A 261 -10.91 -11.79 9.50
C ILE A 261 -10.40 -10.94 10.68
N ARG A 262 -9.11 -10.59 10.70
CA ARG A 262 -8.51 -9.72 11.72
C ARG A 262 -9.12 -8.33 11.72
N THR A 263 -9.35 -7.75 10.55
CA THR A 263 -10.04 -6.46 10.43
C THR A 263 -11.44 -6.52 11.02
N PHE A 264 -12.23 -7.55 10.71
CA PHE A 264 -13.55 -7.76 11.30
C PHE A 264 -13.49 -7.91 12.83
N ASN A 265 -12.59 -8.77 13.33
CA ASN A 265 -12.45 -9.02 14.77
C ASN A 265 -12.00 -7.75 15.52
N LEU A 266 -11.09 -6.98 14.93
CA LEU A 266 -10.59 -5.74 15.52
C LEU A 266 -11.71 -4.69 15.63
N LEU A 267 -12.48 -4.49 14.56
CA LEU A 267 -13.63 -3.57 14.58
C LEU A 267 -14.70 -4.03 15.58
N SER A 268 -14.94 -5.35 15.65
CA SER A 268 -15.92 -5.94 16.58
C SER A 268 -15.56 -5.66 18.05
N LEU A 269 -14.27 -5.52 18.36
CA LEU A 269 -13.80 -5.27 19.71
C LEU A 269 -13.32 -3.84 19.96
N ALA A 270 -13.24 -3.00 18.94
CA ALA A 270 -12.75 -1.63 19.06
C ALA A 270 -13.54 -0.81 20.10
N ARG A 271 -12.84 0.11 20.78
CA ARG A 271 -13.37 0.93 21.87
C ARG A 271 -13.09 2.42 21.67
N GLY A 272 -13.91 3.25 22.30
CA GLY A 272 -13.73 4.71 22.31
C GLY A 272 -13.60 5.29 20.90
N LYS A 273 -12.56 6.11 20.69
CA LYS A 273 -12.28 6.76 19.40
C LYS A 273 -11.98 5.79 18.25
N TYR A 274 -11.68 4.52 18.53
CA TYR A 274 -11.32 3.52 17.52
C TYR A 274 -12.52 2.79 16.92
N LYS A 275 -13.73 2.95 17.48
CA LYS A 275 -14.94 2.33 16.92
C LYS A 275 -15.22 2.76 15.48
N ASP A 276 -14.93 4.03 15.20
CA ASP A 276 -15.11 4.66 13.88
C ASP A 276 -13.74 5.01 13.25
N ALA A 277 -12.67 4.30 13.64
CA ALA A 277 -11.35 4.52 13.06
C ALA A 277 -11.19 3.80 11.72
N PHE A 278 -10.32 4.34 10.89
CA PHE A 278 -9.91 3.69 9.65
C PHE A 278 -8.89 2.62 9.98
N ILE A 279 -8.95 1.45 9.31
CA ILE A 279 -7.89 0.44 9.41
C ILE A 279 -7.12 0.44 8.10
N ASN A 280 -5.80 0.62 8.14
CA ASN A 280 -4.97 0.46 6.95
C ASN A 280 -4.13 -0.82 7.04
N GLY A 281 -4.16 -1.60 5.97
CA GLY A 281 -3.33 -2.78 5.82
C GLY A 281 -1.94 -2.40 5.31
N ALA A 282 -0.92 -3.07 5.81
CA ALA A 282 0.43 -2.90 5.30
C ALA A 282 0.55 -3.46 3.88
N MET A 283 1.26 -2.74 3.01
CA MET A 283 1.67 -3.23 1.70
C MET A 283 3.03 -3.93 1.82
N LEU A 284 3.03 -5.25 1.61
CA LEU A 284 4.24 -6.03 1.41
C LEU A 284 4.52 -6.18 -0.09
N SER A 285 5.77 -6.39 -0.47
CA SER A 285 6.20 -6.48 -1.87
C SER A 285 6.01 -7.90 -2.42
N LEU A 286 5.32 -8.08 -3.55
CA LEU A 286 5.24 -9.39 -4.22
C LEU A 286 6.61 -9.89 -4.70
N GLU A 287 7.49 -8.98 -5.10
CA GLU A 287 8.84 -9.28 -5.58
C GLU A 287 9.84 -9.58 -4.46
N ASP A 288 9.53 -9.16 -3.23
CA ASP A 288 10.34 -9.34 -2.03
C ASP A 288 9.39 -9.54 -0.83
N PRO A 289 8.85 -10.76 -0.64
CA PRO A 289 7.72 -11.01 0.28
C PRO A 289 7.96 -10.61 1.73
N ILE A 290 9.22 -10.48 2.16
CA ILE A 290 9.60 -10.06 3.52
C ILE A 290 9.66 -8.53 3.67
N ARG A 291 9.59 -7.76 2.59
CA ARG A 291 9.68 -6.30 2.64
C ARG A 291 8.29 -5.67 2.75
N GLN A 292 8.01 -5.08 3.90
CA GLN A 292 6.91 -4.13 4.06
C GLN A 292 7.37 -2.75 3.56
N PHE A 293 6.60 -2.16 2.64
CA PHE A 293 6.89 -0.86 2.05
C PHE A 293 6.27 0.30 2.84
N GLU A 294 4.99 0.16 3.23
CA GLU A 294 4.21 1.21 3.89
C GLU A 294 2.88 0.65 4.43
N ASP A 295 2.35 1.26 5.48
CA ASP A 295 0.95 1.13 5.91
C ASP A 295 0.25 2.50 5.98
N VAL A 296 0.86 3.52 6.57
CA VAL A 296 0.32 4.88 6.70
C VAL A 296 1.37 5.92 6.35
N SER A 297 0.93 6.95 5.64
CA SER A 297 1.74 8.11 5.24
C SER A 297 1.12 9.39 5.76
N HIS A 298 1.84 10.51 5.65
CA HIS A 298 1.24 11.83 5.87
C HIS A 298 1.65 12.86 4.82
N VAL A 299 0.87 13.93 4.72
CA VAL A 299 1.20 15.09 3.88
C VAL A 299 1.85 16.17 4.74
N VAL A 300 3.13 16.44 4.49
CA VAL A 300 3.84 17.53 5.19
C VAL A 300 3.58 18.88 4.52
N ASP A 301 3.72 19.96 5.30
CA ASP A 301 3.51 21.35 4.87
C ASP A 301 4.30 21.76 3.61
N THR A 302 5.42 21.07 3.34
CA THR A 302 6.27 21.29 2.16
C THR A 302 5.81 20.55 0.90
N ALA A 303 4.56 20.05 0.91
CA ALA A 303 3.92 19.33 -0.19
C ALA A 303 4.70 18.08 -0.61
N VAL A 304 4.87 17.16 0.34
CA VAL A 304 5.53 15.87 0.16
C VAL A 304 4.72 14.80 0.90
N TYR A 305 4.63 13.62 0.30
CA TYR A 305 4.17 12.42 1.00
C TYR A 305 5.37 11.85 1.76
N ALA A 306 5.24 11.78 3.07
CA ALA A 306 6.26 11.21 3.93
C ALA A 306 5.68 10.01 4.65
N ARG A 307 6.29 8.86 4.37
CA ARG A 307 5.96 7.58 4.99
C ARG A 307 6.30 7.64 6.48
N LEU A 308 5.38 7.18 7.32
CA LEU A 308 5.63 7.12 8.77
C LEU A 308 6.59 5.99 9.11
N LYS A 309 6.46 4.88 8.40
CA LYS A 309 7.33 3.72 8.49
C LYS A 309 8.14 3.64 7.21
N GLN A 310 9.46 3.49 7.34
CA GLN A 310 10.31 3.16 6.20
C GLN A 310 10.17 1.67 5.87
N ASP A 311 10.94 1.20 4.89
CA ASP A 311 10.96 -0.22 4.55
C ASP A 311 11.33 -1.06 5.79
N LEU A 312 10.51 -2.05 6.11
CA LEU A 312 10.71 -2.98 7.22
C LEU A 312 10.86 -4.40 6.67
N ASP A 313 11.73 -5.18 7.30
CA ASP A 313 11.89 -6.60 7.02
C ASP A 313 11.05 -7.43 8.01
N VAL A 314 9.88 -7.88 7.58
CA VAL A 314 8.92 -8.62 8.43
C VAL A 314 9.40 -10.02 8.81
N SER A 315 10.55 -10.48 8.28
CA SER A 315 11.21 -11.69 8.79
C SER A 315 11.91 -11.46 10.13
N LYS A 316 12.24 -10.19 10.47
CA LYS A 316 13.02 -9.82 11.65
C LYS A 316 12.11 -9.32 12.77
N LEU A 317 12.26 -9.91 13.97
CA LEU A 317 11.52 -9.48 15.15
C LEU A 317 11.73 -7.99 15.50
N SER A 318 12.93 -7.45 15.27
CA SER A 318 13.21 -6.02 15.50
C SER A 318 12.29 -5.10 14.71
N ASP A 319 12.01 -5.46 13.47
CA ASP A 319 11.28 -4.64 12.52
C ASP A 319 9.77 -4.82 12.73
N ILE A 320 9.33 -6.03 13.08
CA ILE A 320 7.97 -6.32 13.59
C ILE A 320 7.68 -5.44 14.82
N LEU A 321 8.56 -5.42 15.82
CA LEU A 321 8.38 -4.57 17.01
C LEU A 321 8.39 -3.06 16.68
N LEU A 322 9.23 -2.64 15.74
CA LEU A 322 9.25 -1.25 15.27
C LEU A 322 7.91 -0.91 14.59
N ASN A 323 7.34 -1.84 13.82
CA ASN A 323 6.04 -1.67 13.18
C ASN A 323 4.93 -1.44 14.20
N GLU A 324 4.92 -2.23 15.27
CA GLU A 324 3.88 -2.18 16.30
C GLU A 324 3.99 -0.96 17.22
N ARG A 325 5.21 -0.56 17.57
CA ARG A 325 5.46 0.53 18.51
C ARG A 325 5.42 1.92 17.87
N GLN A 326 5.57 2.02 16.56
CA GLN A 326 5.56 3.31 15.87
C GLN A 326 4.19 3.99 16.04
N ASP A 327 4.21 5.23 16.51
CA ASP A 327 3.01 6.07 16.56
C ASP A 327 2.61 6.48 15.14
N ILE A 328 1.35 6.21 14.82
CA ILE A 328 0.72 6.44 13.52
C ILE A 328 -0.40 7.50 13.60
N GLU A 329 -0.75 7.96 14.80
CA GLU A 329 -1.76 9.01 15.00
C GLU A 329 -1.17 10.41 14.82
N VAL A 330 -0.68 10.67 13.60
CA VAL A 330 -0.12 11.97 13.23
C VAL A 330 -1.13 12.82 12.47
N SER A 331 -0.98 14.15 12.55
CA SER A 331 -1.80 15.07 11.75
C SER A 331 -1.60 14.81 10.25
N LYS A 332 -2.67 14.93 9.45
CA LYS A 332 -2.62 14.78 7.99
C LYS A 332 -2.13 13.39 7.55
N ALA A 333 -2.40 12.38 8.37
CA ALA A 333 -2.21 10.99 7.99
C ALA A 333 -3.21 10.58 6.90
N TYR A 334 -2.78 9.67 6.03
CA TYR A 334 -3.65 8.96 5.11
C TYR A 334 -3.18 7.52 4.95
N GLY A 335 -4.13 6.62 4.63
CA GLY A 335 -3.88 5.25 4.23
C GLY A 335 -4.15 5.09 2.73
N ALA A 336 -3.29 4.37 2.03
CA ALA A 336 -3.47 4.13 0.60
C ALA A 336 -4.44 2.96 0.35
N TRP A 337 -5.07 2.95 -0.83
CA TRP A 337 -6.19 2.06 -1.15
C TRP A 337 -5.83 0.68 -1.70
N TRP A 338 -4.59 0.22 -1.49
CA TRP A 338 -4.28 -1.21 -1.65
C TRP A 338 -5.00 -2.06 -0.61
N TYR A 339 -5.26 -1.51 0.59
CA TYR A 339 -6.11 -2.08 1.63
C TYR A 339 -6.45 -0.99 2.65
N SER A 340 -7.68 -0.47 2.60
CA SER A 340 -8.16 0.53 3.55
C SER A 340 -9.60 0.27 3.96
N CYS A 341 -9.84 0.03 5.24
CA CYS A 341 -11.17 -0.13 5.82
C CYS A 341 -11.68 1.22 6.32
N ILE A 342 -12.82 1.65 5.78
CA ILE A 342 -13.40 2.98 5.93
C ILE A 342 -14.80 2.83 6.54
N PRO A 343 -15.11 3.49 7.67
CA PRO A 343 -16.46 3.52 8.21
C PRO A 343 -17.45 4.14 7.22
N VAL A 344 -18.62 3.53 7.05
CA VAL A 344 -19.69 4.03 6.16
C VAL A 344 -20.11 5.45 6.55
N GLU A 345 -20.16 5.75 7.85
CA GLU A 345 -20.45 7.09 8.36
C GLU A 345 -19.49 8.16 7.81
N ALA A 346 -18.21 7.81 7.59
CA ALA A 346 -17.25 8.74 7.01
C ALA A 346 -17.59 9.06 5.54
N ILE A 347 -18.01 8.05 4.78
CA ILE A 347 -18.46 8.19 3.38
C ILE A 347 -19.73 9.04 3.31
N LEU A 348 -20.73 8.73 4.14
CA LEU A 348 -22.01 9.45 4.17
C LEU A 348 -21.83 10.92 4.59
N LYS A 349 -20.99 11.18 5.58
CA LYS A 349 -20.74 12.52 6.11
C LYS A 349 -19.89 13.38 5.19
N ASN A 350 -18.82 12.82 4.64
CA ASN A 350 -17.80 13.61 3.93
C ASN A 350 -17.89 13.50 2.41
N GLY A 351 -18.64 12.52 1.88
CA GLY A 351 -18.80 12.27 0.46
C GLY A 351 -17.81 11.26 -0.12
N LEU A 352 -18.03 10.91 -1.38
CA LEU A 352 -17.26 9.97 -2.19
C LEU A 352 -15.87 10.54 -2.57
N PRO A 353 -14.97 9.72 -3.16
CA PRO A 353 -13.70 10.20 -3.71
C PRO A 353 -13.88 11.34 -4.70
N VAL A 354 -12.93 12.28 -4.75
CA VAL A 354 -12.86 13.27 -5.85
C VAL A 354 -12.62 12.53 -7.17
N PRO A 355 -13.22 12.96 -8.32
CA PRO A 355 -13.13 12.29 -9.61
C PRO A 355 -11.78 12.48 -10.31
N PHE A 356 -10.70 12.19 -9.61
CA PHE A 356 -9.43 11.93 -10.25
C PHE A 356 -9.51 10.62 -11.04
N PHE A 357 -8.69 10.47 -12.08
CA PHE A 357 -8.64 9.21 -12.82
C PHE A 357 -7.73 8.19 -12.11
N ILE A 358 -6.59 8.67 -11.60
CA ILE A 358 -5.62 7.89 -10.81
C ILE A 358 -4.74 8.85 -10.03
N ARG A 359 -4.24 8.41 -8.87
CA ARG A 359 -3.36 9.14 -7.94
C ARG A 359 -4.07 10.24 -7.14
N CYS A 360 -3.70 10.32 -5.86
CA CYS A 360 -4.07 11.35 -4.89
C CYS A 360 -5.54 11.31 -4.43
N ASP A 361 -6.33 10.37 -4.92
CA ASP A 361 -7.69 10.12 -4.48
C ASP A 361 -7.75 9.54 -3.06
N ASP A 362 -6.89 8.57 -2.78
CA ASP A 362 -6.63 8.06 -1.43
C ASP A 362 -6.13 9.14 -0.46
N VAL A 363 -5.16 9.94 -0.91
CA VAL A 363 -4.58 11.03 -0.13
C VAL A 363 -5.63 12.11 0.17
N GLU A 364 -6.38 12.55 -0.85
CA GLU A 364 -7.44 13.55 -0.70
C GLU A 364 -8.50 13.08 0.28
N PHE A 365 -8.95 11.83 0.14
CA PHE A 365 -9.94 11.26 1.03
C PHE A 365 -9.44 11.24 2.47
N GLY A 366 -8.18 10.84 2.70
CA GLY A 366 -7.54 10.91 4.02
C GLY A 366 -7.47 12.34 4.58
N MET A 367 -7.09 13.33 3.76
CA MET A 367 -7.00 14.74 4.18
C MET A 367 -8.36 15.31 4.55
N ARG A 368 -9.40 15.01 3.75
CA ARG A 368 -10.76 15.49 3.95
C ARG A 368 -11.41 14.87 5.18
N ASN A 369 -11.15 13.58 5.43
CA ASN A 369 -11.73 12.87 6.58
C ASN A 369 -10.96 13.12 7.89
N ASN A 370 -9.64 13.38 7.82
CA ASN A 370 -8.74 13.48 8.97
C ASN A 370 -9.00 12.38 10.03
N PRO A 371 -8.90 11.09 9.64
CA PRO A 371 -9.38 10.00 10.47
C PRO A 371 -8.39 9.64 11.59
N VAL A 372 -8.90 8.92 12.59
CA VAL A 372 -8.07 8.11 13.48
C VAL A 372 -7.71 6.84 12.75
N TYR A 373 -6.45 6.45 12.76
CA TYR A 373 -5.98 5.23 12.11
C TYR A 373 -5.73 4.11 13.13
N MET A 374 -5.95 2.88 12.69
CA MET A 374 -5.46 1.65 13.28
C MET A 374 -4.61 0.91 12.25
N THR A 375 -3.48 0.40 12.70
CA THR A 375 -2.61 -0.54 11.96
C THR A 375 -2.20 -1.66 12.92
N MET A 376 -2.02 -2.87 12.41
CA MET A 376 -1.66 -4.05 13.20
C MET A 376 -0.93 -5.07 12.32
N ASP A 377 0.07 -5.76 12.88
CA ASP A 377 0.77 -6.83 12.19
C ASP A 377 -0.18 -7.94 11.71
N GLY A 378 0.11 -8.46 10.52
CA GLY A 378 -0.71 -9.44 9.83
C GLY A 378 -2.08 -8.93 9.35
N ILE A 379 -2.35 -7.63 9.41
CA ILE A 379 -3.34 -6.99 8.53
C ILE A 379 -2.57 -6.40 7.34
N CYS A 380 -2.49 -7.17 6.26
CA CYS A 380 -1.66 -6.82 5.12
C CYS A 380 -2.15 -7.41 3.79
N VAL A 381 -1.54 -6.92 2.71
CA VAL A 381 -1.62 -7.50 1.36
C VAL A 381 -0.23 -7.50 0.73
N TRP A 382 0.04 -8.46 -0.16
CA TRP A 382 1.22 -8.37 -1.03
C TRP A 382 0.83 -7.72 -2.36
N HIS A 383 1.46 -6.60 -2.67
CA HIS A 383 1.21 -5.82 -3.87
C HIS A 383 2.46 -5.77 -4.74
N ALA A 384 2.29 -5.65 -6.04
CA ALA A 384 3.41 -5.52 -6.95
C ALA A 384 4.15 -4.20 -6.73
N SER A 385 5.47 -4.23 -6.72
CA SER A 385 6.27 -3.10 -6.28
C SER A 385 6.18 -1.90 -7.23
N PHE A 386 6.35 -0.68 -6.68
CA PHE A 386 6.32 0.56 -7.47
C PHE A 386 7.62 0.80 -8.27
N GLU A 387 8.71 0.09 -7.97
CA GLU A 387 9.97 0.26 -8.66
C GLU A 387 9.87 -0.07 -10.16
N GLY A 388 10.50 0.76 -11.01
CA GLY A 388 10.48 0.58 -12.46
C GLY A 388 9.15 0.92 -13.16
N ARG A 389 8.11 1.34 -12.42
CA ARG A 389 6.78 1.68 -12.98
C ARG A 389 6.57 3.17 -13.28
N PHE A 390 7.63 3.98 -13.25
CA PHE A 390 7.53 5.41 -13.52
C PHE A 390 6.94 5.70 -14.91
N ARG A 391 5.89 6.52 -14.95
CA ARG A 391 5.26 6.99 -16.18
C ARG A 391 5.04 8.48 -16.08
N ALA A 392 5.65 9.26 -16.98
CA ALA A 392 5.51 10.72 -16.99
C ALA A 392 4.03 11.19 -17.03
N SER A 393 3.18 10.48 -17.78
CA SER A 393 1.72 10.73 -17.82
C SER A 393 1.03 10.59 -16.46
N VAL A 394 1.56 9.77 -15.55
CA VAL A 394 1.00 9.57 -14.20
C VAL A 394 1.77 10.42 -13.19
N ASP A 395 3.07 10.20 -13.07
CA ASP A 395 3.89 10.75 -11.98
C ASP A 395 4.32 12.21 -12.22
N CYS A 396 4.21 12.71 -13.45
CA CYS A 396 4.43 14.14 -13.75
C CYS A 396 3.13 14.87 -14.02
N TYR A 397 2.22 14.32 -14.84
CA TYR A 397 0.95 14.97 -15.16
C TYR A 397 -0.12 14.78 -14.07
N GLN A 398 -0.62 13.54 -13.86
CA GLN A 398 -1.73 13.29 -12.93
C GLN A 398 -1.38 13.73 -11.50
N TYR A 399 -0.20 13.32 -11.02
CA TYR A 399 0.30 13.72 -9.70
C TYR A 399 0.32 15.24 -9.52
N THR A 400 0.89 15.99 -10.47
CA THR A 400 0.98 17.45 -10.34
C THR A 400 -0.40 18.12 -10.33
N ARG A 401 -1.28 17.72 -11.24
CA ARG A 401 -2.63 18.28 -11.33
C ARG A 401 -3.44 17.97 -10.07
N ASN A 402 -3.53 16.69 -9.71
CA ASN A 402 -4.37 16.22 -8.62
C ASN A 402 -3.85 16.72 -7.27
N PHE A 403 -2.54 16.74 -7.06
CA PHE A 403 -1.97 17.23 -5.81
C PHE A 403 -2.19 18.73 -5.62
N LEU A 404 -2.10 19.53 -6.69
CA LEU A 404 -2.46 20.96 -6.62
C LEU A 404 -3.95 21.16 -6.34
N ALA A 405 -4.83 20.37 -6.97
CA ALA A 405 -6.27 20.41 -6.72
C ALA A 405 -6.61 20.03 -5.27
N MET A 406 -6.04 18.94 -4.74
CA MET A 406 -6.20 18.52 -3.34
C MET A 406 -5.71 19.60 -2.37
N ILE A 407 -4.51 20.17 -2.60
CA ILE A 407 -4.00 21.26 -1.77
C ILE A 407 -4.95 22.48 -1.81
N ALA A 408 -5.59 22.76 -2.95
CA ALA A 408 -6.56 23.83 -3.09
C ALA A 408 -7.86 23.58 -2.32
N MET A 409 -8.32 22.33 -2.32
CA MET A 409 -9.55 21.90 -1.66
C MET A 409 -9.40 21.80 -0.13
N ASP A 410 -8.31 21.20 0.35
CA ASP A 410 -8.20 20.73 1.74
C ASP A 410 -7.20 21.50 2.60
N ASP A 411 -6.45 22.45 2.03
CA ASP A 411 -5.42 23.22 2.73
C ASP A 411 -4.35 22.34 3.44
N CYS A 412 -4.13 21.11 2.94
CA CYS A 412 -3.26 20.12 3.57
C CYS A 412 -1.75 20.45 3.48
N ALA A 413 -1.35 21.29 2.53
CA ALA A 413 0.03 21.78 2.41
C ALA A 413 0.06 23.20 1.84
N LYS A 414 1.23 23.86 1.86
CA LYS A 414 1.36 25.19 1.27
C LYS A 414 1.55 25.07 -0.25
N GLU A 415 0.60 25.58 -1.00
CA GLU A 415 0.59 25.54 -2.48
C GLU A 415 1.88 26.09 -3.11
N GLY A 416 2.48 27.13 -2.52
CA GLY A 416 3.75 27.68 -2.99
C GLY A 416 4.90 26.66 -2.99
N TRP A 417 4.93 25.73 -2.02
CA TRP A 417 5.89 24.62 -2.01
C TRP A 417 5.59 23.61 -3.13
N ALA A 418 4.32 23.26 -3.36
CA ALA A 418 3.94 22.37 -4.45
C ALA A 418 4.36 22.93 -5.82
N ILE A 419 4.08 24.22 -6.08
CA ILE A 419 4.51 24.90 -7.30
C ILE A 419 6.04 24.97 -7.41
N MET A 420 6.74 25.26 -6.31
CA MET A 420 8.20 25.26 -6.31
C MET A 420 8.77 23.87 -6.65
N ARG A 421 8.17 22.80 -6.11
CA ARG A 421 8.56 21.42 -6.40
C ARG A 421 8.25 21.02 -7.84
N ALA A 422 7.08 21.38 -8.37
CA ALA A 422 6.74 21.14 -9.77
C ALA A 422 7.76 21.83 -10.71
N LYS A 423 8.15 23.09 -10.43
CA LYS A 423 9.21 23.78 -11.17
C LYS A 423 10.57 23.10 -11.02
N ARG A 424 10.89 22.58 -9.83
CA ARG A 424 12.11 21.79 -9.61
C ARG A 424 12.07 20.51 -10.44
N ASN A 425 10.94 19.81 -10.52
CA ASN A 425 10.75 18.62 -11.35
C ASN A 425 10.95 18.94 -12.84
N VAL A 426 10.37 20.03 -13.35
CA VAL A 426 10.63 20.52 -14.72
C VAL A 426 12.14 20.68 -14.96
N ARG A 427 12.86 21.37 -14.06
CA ARG A 427 14.31 21.57 -14.19
C ARG A 427 15.11 20.27 -14.14
N MET A 428 14.72 19.34 -13.27
CA MET A 428 15.40 18.05 -13.15
C MET A 428 15.18 17.19 -14.39
N ASN A 429 13.96 17.18 -14.94
CA ASN A 429 13.66 16.47 -16.18
C ASN A 429 14.40 17.10 -17.37
N LEU A 430 14.49 18.43 -17.46
CA LEU A 430 15.33 19.10 -18.46
C LEU A 430 16.81 18.70 -18.33
N ARG A 431 17.37 18.67 -17.12
CA ARG A 431 18.76 18.24 -16.89
C ARG A 431 19.06 16.84 -17.42
N ASP A 432 18.07 15.95 -17.35
CA ASP A 432 18.17 14.56 -17.78
C ASP A 432 17.66 14.36 -19.21
N TYR A 433 17.36 15.46 -19.94
CA TYR A 433 16.81 15.49 -21.30
C TYR A 433 15.47 14.75 -21.47
N ASP A 434 14.71 14.59 -20.38
CA ASP A 434 13.35 14.06 -20.39
C ASP A 434 12.35 15.21 -20.61
N TYR A 435 12.35 15.76 -21.82
CA TYR A 435 11.50 16.90 -22.16
C TYR A 435 10.00 16.54 -22.10
N ALA A 436 9.64 15.28 -22.38
CA ALA A 436 8.26 14.83 -22.32
C ALA A 436 7.72 14.91 -20.87
N ALA A 437 8.49 14.46 -19.89
CA ALA A 437 8.13 14.59 -18.48
C ALA A 437 8.08 16.06 -18.01
N ALA A 438 8.98 16.91 -18.52
CA ALA A 438 8.93 18.36 -18.24
C ALA A 438 7.64 19.01 -18.79
N GLU A 439 7.26 18.69 -20.03
CA GLU A 439 6.01 19.17 -20.64
C GLU A 439 4.77 18.67 -19.90
N LEU A 440 4.73 17.36 -19.56
CA LEU A 440 3.62 16.75 -18.83
C LEU A 440 3.45 17.35 -17.43
N THR A 441 4.55 17.74 -16.77
CA THR A 441 4.47 18.50 -15.51
C THR A 441 3.81 19.87 -15.72
N LEU A 442 4.17 20.59 -16.80
CA LEU A 442 3.56 21.88 -17.13
C LEU A 442 2.09 21.74 -17.54
N ASP A 443 1.73 20.67 -18.26
CA ASP A 443 0.35 20.33 -18.60
C ASP A 443 -0.48 20.12 -17.33
N GLY A 444 0.07 19.43 -16.31
CA GLY A 444 -0.62 19.24 -15.04
C GLY A 444 -0.90 20.56 -14.30
N ILE A 445 0.04 21.51 -14.33
CA ILE A 445 -0.16 22.86 -13.77
C ILE A 445 -1.21 23.64 -14.56
N ASP A 446 -1.14 23.58 -15.90
CA ASP A 446 -2.05 24.31 -16.78
C ASP A 446 -3.49 23.82 -16.62
N ASP A 447 -3.68 22.50 -16.53
CA ASP A 447 -4.99 21.88 -16.31
C ASP A 447 -5.55 22.16 -14.91
N TYR A 448 -4.71 22.20 -13.88
CA TYR A 448 -5.12 22.70 -12.55
C TYR A 448 -5.64 24.15 -12.64
N LEU A 449 -4.98 25.00 -13.42
CA LEU A 449 -5.36 26.40 -13.63
C LEU A 449 -6.63 26.59 -14.48
N LYS A 450 -7.10 25.56 -15.19
CA LYS A 450 -8.42 25.60 -15.85
C LYS A 450 -9.58 25.53 -14.85
N GLY A 451 -9.34 24.99 -13.65
CA GLY A 451 -10.34 24.90 -12.58
C GLY A 451 -11.12 23.57 -12.57
N PRO A 452 -12.06 23.40 -11.61
CA PRO A 452 -12.79 22.16 -11.40
C PRO A 452 -13.71 21.77 -12.56
N GLU A 453 -14.33 22.73 -13.25
CA GLU A 453 -15.21 22.47 -14.42
C GLU A 453 -14.48 21.71 -15.54
N TYR A 454 -13.16 21.91 -15.68
CA TYR A 454 -12.36 21.12 -16.60
C TYR A 454 -12.28 19.65 -16.19
N LEU A 455 -12.15 19.36 -14.89
CA LEU A 455 -12.11 17.98 -14.37
C LEU A 455 -13.48 17.30 -14.50
N GLU A 456 -14.57 18.03 -14.25
CA GLU A 456 -15.95 17.52 -14.35
C GLU A 456 -16.26 16.96 -15.74
N ASN A 457 -15.80 17.63 -16.79
CA ASN A 457 -16.07 17.26 -18.18
C ASN A 457 -14.95 16.44 -18.83
N LEU A 458 -13.93 16.06 -18.06
CA LEU A 458 -12.74 15.41 -18.60
C LEU A 458 -12.97 13.92 -18.84
N ASP A 459 -12.80 13.47 -20.09
CA ASP A 459 -12.62 12.04 -20.35
C ASP A 459 -11.22 11.61 -19.88
N GLY A 460 -11.16 11.12 -18.64
CA GLY A 460 -9.93 10.65 -18.02
C GLY A 460 -9.27 9.49 -18.76
N SER A 461 -10.05 8.61 -19.39
CA SER A 461 -9.54 7.45 -20.13
C SER A 461 -8.86 7.90 -21.43
N ALA A 462 -9.52 8.75 -22.21
CA ALA A 462 -8.97 9.32 -23.44
C ALA A 462 -7.71 10.14 -23.15
N LEU A 463 -7.73 10.94 -22.08
CA LEU A 463 -6.57 11.73 -21.66
C LEU A 463 -5.40 10.83 -21.24
N MET A 464 -5.66 9.79 -20.45
CA MET A 464 -4.64 8.84 -20.00
C MET A 464 -3.98 8.14 -21.20
N MET A 465 -4.76 7.73 -22.21
CA MET A 465 -4.23 7.16 -23.46
C MET A 465 -3.40 8.18 -24.25
N SER A 466 -3.89 9.42 -24.38
CA SER A 466 -3.19 10.49 -25.12
C SER A 466 -1.83 10.84 -24.48
N ASN A 467 -1.83 11.08 -23.17
CA ASN A 467 -0.59 11.34 -22.43
C ASN A 467 0.30 10.10 -22.35
N GLY A 468 -0.29 8.90 -22.32
CA GLY A 468 0.44 7.63 -22.35
C GLY A 468 1.31 7.47 -23.60
N LYS A 469 0.83 7.93 -24.77
CA LYS A 469 1.60 7.93 -26.03
C LYS A 469 2.83 8.85 -25.99
N ARG A 470 2.85 9.82 -25.07
CA ARG A 470 3.96 10.76 -24.86
C ARG A 470 4.98 10.25 -23.84
N ASN A 471 4.70 9.15 -23.13
CA ASN A 471 5.68 8.52 -22.25
C ASN A 471 6.89 8.07 -23.07
N GLU A 472 8.08 8.25 -22.50
CA GLU A 472 9.30 7.68 -23.07
C GLU A 472 9.19 6.16 -23.12
N LYS A 473 9.60 5.57 -24.25
CA LYS A 473 9.66 4.12 -24.42
C LYS A 473 11.04 3.64 -24.00
N LEU A 474 11.08 2.85 -22.94
CA LEU A 474 12.30 2.19 -22.49
C LEU A 474 12.45 0.85 -23.22
N VAL A 475 13.65 0.58 -23.72
CA VAL A 475 14.03 -0.69 -24.34
C VAL A 475 14.92 -1.48 -23.38
N PRO A 476 14.97 -2.82 -23.47
CA PRO A 476 15.98 -3.62 -22.79
C PRO A 476 17.39 -3.05 -23.00
N VAL A 477 18.20 -3.03 -21.95
CA VAL A 477 19.54 -2.40 -22.00
C VAL A 477 20.42 -3.03 -23.09
N GLU A 478 20.24 -4.32 -23.35
CA GLU A 478 20.95 -5.08 -24.38
C GLU A 478 20.70 -4.52 -25.79
N GLU A 479 19.53 -3.92 -26.03
CA GLU A 479 19.15 -3.31 -27.32
C GLU A 479 19.79 -1.93 -27.55
N LEU A 480 20.31 -1.29 -26.50
CA LEU A 480 20.95 0.04 -26.61
C LEU A 480 22.33 -0.02 -27.30
N GLY A 481 22.89 -1.22 -27.46
CA GLY A 481 24.16 -1.47 -28.15
C GLY A 481 25.38 -1.36 -27.22
N SER A 482 26.24 -2.38 -27.24
CA SER A 482 27.41 -2.50 -26.37
C SER A 482 28.45 -1.39 -26.56
N ASP A 483 28.61 -0.86 -27.77
CA ASP A 483 29.48 0.29 -28.04
C ASP A 483 29.00 1.56 -27.31
N LEU A 484 27.69 1.82 -27.35
CA LEU A 484 27.13 3.00 -26.69
C LEU A 484 27.24 2.90 -25.17
N LEU A 485 26.91 1.73 -24.61
CA LEU A 485 27.00 1.47 -23.17
C LEU A 485 28.43 1.66 -22.65
N SER A 486 29.41 1.04 -23.34
CA SER A 486 30.82 1.14 -22.96
C SER A 486 31.35 2.59 -23.07
N ARG A 487 31.00 3.31 -24.15
CA ARG A 487 31.36 4.73 -24.31
C ARG A 487 30.70 5.64 -23.28
N ALA A 488 29.51 5.28 -22.81
CA ALA A 488 28.82 6.00 -21.74
C ALA A 488 29.42 5.71 -20.36
N GLY A 489 30.26 4.68 -20.23
CA GLY A 489 30.83 4.23 -18.96
C GLY A 489 29.90 3.31 -18.17
N ILE A 490 28.97 2.62 -18.84
CA ILE A 490 28.12 1.58 -18.26
C ILE A 490 28.84 0.24 -18.43
N ASN A 491 29.25 -0.36 -17.30
CA ASN A 491 29.88 -1.68 -17.22
C ASN A 491 29.02 -2.64 -16.39
N ASP A 492 29.43 -3.89 -16.27
CA ASP A 492 28.70 -4.92 -15.51
C ASP A 492 28.54 -4.53 -14.03
N GLU A 493 29.46 -3.78 -13.45
CA GLU A 493 29.32 -3.27 -12.07
C GLU A 493 28.17 -2.27 -11.95
N VAL A 494 28.01 -1.38 -12.94
CA VAL A 494 26.88 -0.45 -12.99
C VAL A 494 25.58 -1.24 -13.19
N LEU A 495 25.53 -2.25 -14.05
CA LEU A 495 24.29 -3.02 -14.28
C LEU A 495 23.94 -3.94 -13.11
N CYS A 496 24.93 -4.55 -12.46
CA CYS A 496 24.75 -5.41 -11.28
C CYS A 496 24.54 -4.64 -9.98
N GLY A 497 24.86 -3.34 -9.95
CA GLY A 497 24.71 -2.45 -8.80
C GLY A 497 23.24 -2.18 -8.47
N LYS A 498 22.52 -3.16 -7.96
CA LYS A 498 21.13 -3.03 -7.47
C LYS A 498 21.08 -2.31 -6.11
N GLN A 499 21.76 -1.17 -5.97
CA GLN A 499 21.53 -0.28 -4.83
C GLN A 499 20.17 0.38 -5.02
N ILE A 500 19.15 -0.24 -4.43
CA ILE A 500 17.76 0.26 -4.41
C ILE A 500 17.65 1.49 -3.49
N LEU A 501 18.59 1.63 -2.54
CA LEU A 501 18.72 2.78 -1.66
C LEU A 501 20.10 3.44 -1.82
N PRO A 502 20.23 4.77 -1.66
CA PRO A 502 21.50 5.44 -1.77
C PRO A 502 22.42 5.01 -0.63
N ASP A 503 23.64 4.56 -0.95
CA ASP A 503 24.75 4.66 0.00
C ASP A 503 25.06 6.14 0.22
N ASP A 504 24.37 6.75 1.19
CA ASP A 504 24.61 8.11 1.65
C ASP A 504 25.97 8.24 2.37
N GLY A 505 26.70 7.14 2.58
CA GLY A 505 27.88 7.07 3.44
C GLY A 505 29.23 7.39 2.80
N ARG A 506 29.35 7.51 1.47
CA ARG A 506 30.70 7.55 0.83
C ARG A 506 30.96 8.62 -0.24
N ARG A 507 30.04 9.53 -0.52
CA ARG A 507 30.27 10.60 -1.53
C ARG A 507 30.61 11.92 -0.85
N ALA A 508 31.75 12.52 -1.24
CA ALA A 508 32.22 13.80 -0.71
C ALA A 508 31.10 14.86 -0.75
N LEU A 509 30.89 15.59 0.35
CA LEU A 509 29.89 16.66 0.47
C LEU A 509 29.87 17.59 -0.76
N PHE A 510 31.05 17.87 -1.32
CA PHE A 510 31.21 18.65 -2.55
C PHE A 510 30.44 18.09 -3.74
N MET A 511 30.43 16.78 -3.99
CA MET A 511 29.66 16.18 -5.09
C MET A 511 28.15 16.28 -4.88
N LYS A 512 27.69 16.28 -3.62
CA LYS A 512 26.29 16.54 -3.27
C LYS A 512 25.93 18.00 -3.57
N TYR A 513 26.80 18.95 -3.26
CA TYR A 513 26.62 20.37 -3.61
C TYR A 513 26.75 20.63 -5.12
N PHE A 514 27.72 20.03 -5.80
CA PHE A 514 27.93 20.18 -7.24
C PHE A 514 26.76 19.61 -8.07
N ARG A 515 26.20 18.46 -7.66
CA ARG A 515 24.97 17.88 -8.27
C ARG A 515 23.68 18.64 -7.93
N THR A 516 23.70 19.51 -6.91
CA THR A 516 22.55 20.36 -6.50
C THR A 516 22.68 21.81 -6.97
N LEU A 517 23.89 22.26 -7.32
CA LEU A 517 24.14 23.57 -7.92
C LEU A 517 23.56 23.63 -9.34
N PRO A 518 22.68 24.61 -9.61
CA PRO A 518 22.00 24.70 -10.90
C PRO A 518 22.96 25.26 -11.95
N TYR A 519 23.52 24.38 -12.77
CA TYR A 519 23.92 24.75 -14.12
C TYR A 519 23.14 23.87 -15.09
N ASP A 520 22.02 24.40 -15.59
CA ASP A 520 21.25 23.71 -16.62
C ASP A 520 22.13 23.62 -17.87
N LYS A 521 22.39 22.39 -18.34
CA LYS A 521 23.35 22.07 -19.40
C LYS A 521 23.09 22.90 -20.67
N HIS A 522 21.82 23.22 -20.90
CA HIS A 522 21.34 24.05 -22.01
C HIS A 522 21.88 25.49 -22.01
N TYR A 523 22.37 26.04 -20.89
CA TYR A 523 22.89 27.41 -20.86
C TYR A 523 24.36 27.53 -21.29
N ALA A 524 25.14 26.45 -21.29
CA ALA A 524 26.42 26.39 -22.01
C ALA A 524 26.59 25.07 -22.76
N PRO A 525 25.87 24.91 -23.88
CA PRO A 525 25.96 23.70 -24.69
C PRO A 525 27.35 23.50 -25.31
N PHE A 526 28.15 24.56 -25.41
CA PHE A 526 29.53 24.54 -25.89
C PHE A 526 30.53 23.93 -24.90
N LEU A 527 30.18 23.80 -23.61
CA LEU A 527 31.00 23.12 -22.61
C LEU A 527 30.70 21.61 -22.52
N LEU A 528 29.71 21.13 -23.28
CA LEU A 528 29.27 19.74 -23.21
C LEU A 528 30.06 18.86 -24.17
N SER A 529 30.51 17.71 -23.65
CA SER A 529 31.17 16.66 -24.41
C SER A 529 30.20 15.96 -25.38
N GLU A 530 30.73 15.59 -26.54
CA GLU A 530 30.08 14.69 -27.50
C GLU A 530 30.14 13.21 -27.06
N LYS A 531 31.02 12.87 -26.11
CA LYS A 531 30.99 11.54 -25.50
C LYS A 531 29.66 11.37 -24.76
N PRO A 532 28.98 10.21 -24.84
CA PRO A 532 27.79 9.98 -24.04
C PRO A 532 28.17 9.85 -22.56
N GLY A 533 27.25 10.22 -21.66
CA GLY A 533 27.29 9.85 -20.25
C GLY A 533 26.08 8.99 -19.89
N TYR A 534 25.98 8.54 -18.64
CA TYR A 534 24.81 7.81 -18.18
C TYR A 534 24.15 8.41 -16.93
N VAL A 535 22.89 8.07 -16.71
CA VAL A 535 22.15 8.38 -15.49
C VAL A 535 21.28 7.20 -15.07
N VAL A 536 21.29 6.91 -13.77
CA VAL A 536 20.26 6.10 -13.11
C VAL A 536 19.48 7.02 -12.18
N LYS A 537 18.16 7.07 -12.34
CA LYS A 537 17.30 7.98 -11.57
C LYS A 537 16.46 7.20 -10.57
N HIS A 538 16.78 7.34 -9.29
CA HIS A 538 15.97 6.82 -8.19
C HIS A 538 15.09 7.95 -7.64
N GLY A 539 13.82 7.97 -8.05
CA GLY A 539 12.85 8.99 -7.62
C GLY A 539 13.23 10.42 -8.02
N SER A 540 12.85 11.40 -7.20
CA SER A 540 12.91 12.83 -7.55
C SER A 540 14.26 13.52 -7.25
N ALA A 541 15.19 12.89 -6.53
CA ALA A 541 16.36 13.61 -6.02
C ALA A 541 17.71 12.91 -6.17
N VAL A 542 17.73 11.58 -6.39
CA VAL A 542 18.99 10.82 -6.41
C VAL A 542 19.37 10.54 -7.86
N ILE A 543 20.48 11.15 -8.27
CA ILE A 543 21.11 10.93 -9.56
C ILE A 543 22.41 10.19 -9.34
N GLU A 544 22.46 8.96 -9.84
CA GLU A 544 23.69 8.22 -10.04
C GLU A 544 24.16 8.38 -11.49
N GLY A 545 25.48 8.35 -11.70
CA GLY A 545 26.09 8.36 -13.02
C GLY A 545 26.91 9.60 -13.35
N SER A 546 27.31 9.66 -14.62
CA SER A 546 28.23 10.63 -15.22
C SER A 546 27.52 11.64 -16.12
N SER A 547 26.18 11.76 -16.08
CA SER A 547 25.42 12.57 -17.05
C SER A 547 25.76 14.06 -17.10
N MET A 548 26.49 14.60 -16.12
CA MET A 548 26.89 16.01 -16.10
C MET A 548 27.92 16.32 -17.18
N GLY A 549 27.64 17.32 -18.03
CA GLY A 549 28.60 17.76 -19.06
C GLY A 549 28.54 17.01 -20.39
N HIS A 550 27.46 16.25 -20.67
CA HIS A 550 27.33 15.47 -21.90
C HIS A 550 26.10 15.89 -22.72
N LYS A 551 26.23 15.92 -24.06
CA LYS A 551 25.11 16.19 -24.98
C LYS A 551 24.18 15.00 -25.20
N THR A 552 24.71 13.79 -25.01
CA THR A 552 23.97 12.53 -25.09
C THR A 552 24.04 11.82 -23.75
N VAL A 553 22.90 11.33 -23.27
CA VAL A 553 22.76 10.65 -21.98
C VAL A 553 22.02 9.34 -22.18
N VAL A 554 22.63 8.24 -21.72
CA VAL A 554 21.96 6.94 -21.60
C VAL A 554 21.25 6.90 -20.24
N PHE A 555 19.93 6.93 -20.28
CA PHE A 555 19.08 6.76 -19.10
C PHE A 555 18.86 5.27 -18.82
N LEU A 556 19.00 4.88 -17.56
CA LEU A 556 18.63 3.56 -17.04
C LEU A 556 17.54 3.73 -15.98
N ASP A 557 16.57 2.83 -15.99
CA ASP A 557 15.55 2.76 -14.96
C ASP A 557 16.13 2.29 -13.60
N PRO A 558 15.39 2.38 -12.49
CA PRO A 558 15.89 1.96 -11.18
C PRO A 558 16.32 0.48 -11.11
N THR A 559 15.75 -0.39 -11.95
CA THR A 559 16.10 -1.81 -12.01
C THR A 559 17.33 -2.08 -12.86
N ARG A 560 17.77 -1.09 -13.65
CA ARG A 560 18.87 -1.15 -14.62
C ARG A 560 18.68 -2.20 -15.71
N THR A 561 17.44 -2.66 -15.90
CA THR A 561 17.09 -3.65 -16.94
C THR A 561 16.59 -3.00 -18.22
N LYS A 562 16.11 -1.74 -18.13
CA LYS A 562 15.63 -0.97 -19.28
C LYS A 562 16.24 0.41 -19.29
N GLY A 563 16.33 0.99 -20.48
CA GLY A 563 16.86 2.33 -20.67
C GLY A 563 16.41 3.02 -21.95
N ALA A 564 16.88 4.24 -22.12
CA ALA A 564 16.65 5.07 -23.30
C ALA A 564 17.84 5.99 -23.57
N VAL A 565 18.02 6.39 -24.83
CA VAL A 565 19.04 7.38 -25.21
C VAL A 565 18.38 8.74 -25.35
N ARG A 566 18.93 9.74 -24.66
CA ARG A 566 18.41 11.10 -24.65
C ARG A 566 19.44 12.07 -25.16
N HIS A 567 18.97 13.10 -25.87
CA HIS A 567 19.81 14.08 -26.52
C HIS A 567 19.45 15.50 -26.10
N LEU A 568 20.45 16.38 -26.12
CA LEU A 568 20.24 17.81 -25.99
C LEU A 568 19.37 18.34 -27.14
N ASP A 569 18.29 19.05 -26.80
CA ASP A 569 17.36 19.69 -27.73
C ASP A 569 17.13 21.14 -27.25
N MET A 570 17.84 22.07 -27.89
CA MET A 570 17.83 23.48 -27.51
C MET A 570 16.49 24.16 -27.84
N ASP A 571 15.81 23.74 -28.90
CA ASP A 571 14.55 24.35 -29.33
C ASP A 571 13.42 23.95 -28.38
N ARG A 572 13.33 22.65 -28.05
CA ARG A 572 12.37 22.14 -27.08
C ARG A 572 12.63 22.72 -25.69
N PHE A 573 13.89 22.85 -25.29
CA PHE A 573 14.27 23.54 -24.06
C PHE A 573 13.74 24.98 -24.03
N HIS A 574 14.02 25.80 -25.05
CA HIS A 574 13.56 27.18 -25.08
C HIS A 574 12.02 27.28 -25.05
N ALA A 575 11.32 26.40 -25.76
CA ALA A 575 9.87 26.31 -25.75
C ALA A 575 9.32 26.01 -24.34
N ILE A 576 9.87 25.00 -23.65
CA ILE A 576 9.48 24.63 -22.28
C ILE A 576 9.73 25.79 -21.31
N ARG A 577 10.91 26.43 -21.38
CA ARG A 577 11.25 27.57 -20.50
C ARG A 577 10.35 28.79 -20.77
N LYS A 578 9.95 29.03 -22.01
CA LYS A 578 8.98 30.08 -22.37
C LYS A 578 7.61 29.75 -21.77
N ARG A 579 7.13 28.52 -21.95
CA ARG A 579 5.84 28.06 -21.43
C ARG A 579 5.78 28.09 -19.90
N GLU A 580 6.83 27.63 -19.21
CA GLU A 580 6.93 27.71 -17.75
C GLU A 580 6.78 29.16 -17.26
N ARG A 581 7.48 30.12 -17.90
CA ARG A 581 7.37 31.54 -17.52
C ARG A 581 5.95 32.08 -17.70
N GLN A 582 5.27 31.72 -18.79
CA GLN A 582 3.89 32.12 -19.07
C GLN A 582 2.92 31.53 -18.03
N LEU A 583 3.02 30.23 -17.75
CA LEU A 583 2.19 29.56 -16.75
C LEU A 583 2.40 30.12 -15.35
N MET A 584 3.65 30.43 -14.98
CA MET A 584 3.94 31.05 -13.68
C MET A 584 3.41 32.49 -13.57
N ALA A 585 3.34 33.23 -14.68
CA ALA A 585 2.69 34.53 -14.70
C ALA A 585 1.17 34.40 -14.54
N ARG A 586 0.55 33.43 -15.24
CA ARG A 586 -0.87 33.09 -15.10
C ARG A 586 -1.20 32.65 -13.67
N TYR A 587 -0.43 31.74 -13.09
CA TYR A 587 -0.58 31.29 -11.71
C TYR A 587 -0.55 32.45 -10.70
N ARG A 588 0.37 33.41 -10.84
CA ARG A 588 0.42 34.58 -9.95
C ARG A 588 -0.82 35.48 -10.09
N LYS A 589 -1.39 35.55 -11.28
CA LYS A 589 -2.57 36.39 -11.58
C LYS A 589 -3.87 35.72 -11.12
N GLU A 590 -4.04 34.44 -11.43
CA GLU A 590 -5.31 33.70 -11.36
C GLU A 590 -5.35 32.67 -10.22
N GLY A 591 -4.20 32.24 -9.70
CA GLY A 591 -4.10 31.09 -8.79
C GLY A 591 -4.97 31.18 -7.53
N ARG A 592 -5.14 32.39 -6.97
CA ARG A 592 -6.05 32.60 -5.82
C ARG A 592 -7.52 32.35 -6.16
N ALA A 593 -7.95 32.78 -7.36
CA ALA A 593 -9.31 32.56 -7.83
C ALA A 593 -9.54 31.09 -8.18
N VAL A 594 -8.57 30.46 -8.86
CA VAL A 594 -8.58 29.02 -9.16
C VAL A 594 -8.68 28.20 -7.88
N ARG A 595 -7.84 28.50 -6.88
CA ARG A 595 -7.86 27.84 -5.58
C ARG A 595 -9.24 27.92 -4.93
N LYS A 596 -9.86 29.11 -4.94
CA LYS A 596 -11.21 29.30 -4.42
C LYS A 596 -12.22 28.45 -5.18
N ALA A 597 -12.16 28.42 -6.51
CA ALA A 597 -13.07 27.63 -7.34
C ALA A 597 -13.00 26.13 -7.01
N TRP A 598 -11.80 25.56 -6.86
CA TRP A 598 -11.63 24.17 -6.42
C TRP A 598 -12.29 23.91 -5.06
N LYS A 599 -12.05 24.81 -4.10
CA LYS A 599 -12.63 24.70 -2.75
C LYS A 599 -14.16 24.80 -2.74
N ASP A 600 -14.71 25.69 -3.56
CA ASP A 600 -16.15 25.86 -3.72
C ASP A 600 -16.81 24.66 -4.40
N ALA A 601 -16.13 24.01 -5.37
CA ALA A 601 -16.65 22.88 -6.13
C ALA A 601 -16.55 21.53 -5.39
N ARG A 602 -15.67 21.41 -4.38
CA ARG A 602 -15.44 20.16 -3.64
C ARG A 602 -16.74 19.45 -3.20
N PRO A 603 -17.72 20.12 -2.57
CA PRO A 603 -18.94 19.44 -2.12
C PRO A 603 -19.72 18.76 -3.26
N TYR A 604 -19.72 19.34 -4.46
CA TYR A 604 -20.33 18.75 -5.64
C TYR A 604 -19.48 17.59 -6.19
N LEU A 605 -18.17 17.79 -6.36
CA LEU A 605 -17.25 16.78 -6.88
C LEU A 605 -17.21 15.49 -6.05
N THR A 606 -17.45 15.58 -4.74
CA THR A 606 -17.50 14.43 -3.83
C THR A 606 -18.93 13.93 -3.58
N SER A 607 -19.93 14.49 -4.25
CA SER A 607 -21.33 14.13 -4.01
C SER A 607 -21.72 12.84 -4.72
N ARG A 608 -22.73 12.17 -4.18
CA ARG A 608 -23.40 11.06 -4.88
C ARG A 608 -24.05 11.53 -6.18
N GLU A 609 -24.59 12.76 -6.22
CA GLU A 609 -25.18 13.37 -7.43
C GLU A 609 -24.19 13.40 -8.59
N PHE A 610 -22.98 13.95 -8.37
CA PHE A 610 -21.93 13.98 -9.39
C PHE A 610 -21.60 12.58 -9.90
N TRP A 611 -21.39 11.62 -9.00
CA TRP A 611 -21.01 10.26 -9.41
C TRP A 611 -22.13 9.51 -10.11
N THR A 612 -23.39 9.70 -9.72
CA THR A 612 -24.53 9.13 -10.44
C THR A 612 -24.56 9.63 -11.89
N GLU A 613 -24.41 10.94 -12.11
CA GLU A 613 -24.36 11.52 -13.46
C GLU A 613 -23.12 11.03 -14.24
N TYR A 614 -21.93 11.12 -13.63
CA TYR A 614 -20.67 10.80 -14.27
C TYR A 614 -20.54 9.31 -14.65
N LEU A 615 -21.16 8.41 -13.87
CA LEU A 615 -21.21 6.97 -14.17
C LEU A 615 -22.37 6.58 -15.08
N GLY A 616 -23.32 7.48 -15.32
CA GLY A 616 -24.52 7.22 -16.12
C GLY A 616 -25.48 6.24 -15.46
N LEU A 617 -25.73 6.42 -14.15
CA LEU A 617 -26.58 5.55 -13.32
C LEU A 617 -28.02 6.03 -13.16
#